data_AF-A0A0B3B7K7-F1
#
_entry.id   AF-A0A0B3B7K7-F1
#
_cell.length_a   1.000
_cell.length_b   1.000
_cell.length_c   1.000
_cell.angle_alpha   90.00
_cell.angle_beta   90.00
_cell.angle_gamma   90.00
#
_symmetry.space_group_name_H-M   'P 1'
#
loop_
_entity.id
_entity.type
_entity.pdbx_description
1 polymer ?
#
loop_
_entity_poly.entity_id
_entity_poly.type
_entity_poly.pdbx_seq_one_letter_code
_entity_poly.pdbx_strand_id
1 'polypeptide(L)' 'MIKRCVYCRQDIQDKRAIDVCDKCGFGVWGQKMFKTILQGMDNANERGDLCLNHEIPENKN' A
#
# COMPACT_ATOMS: atom_id res chain seq x y z
N MET A 1 2.72 5.83 -11.22
CA MET A 1 4.03 5.27 -10.86
C MET A 1 3.86 3.77 -10.67
N ILE A 2 4.78 2.95 -11.19
CA ILE A 2 4.76 1.50 -10.94
C ILE A 2 5.22 1.29 -9.48
N LYS A 3 4.41 0.62 -8.67
CA LYS A 3 4.75 0.28 -7.28
C LYS A 3 5.66 -0.94 -7.26
N ARG A 4 6.50 -1.06 -6.23
CA ARG A 4 7.40 -2.21 -6.05
C ARG A 4 7.16 -2.87 -4.71
N CYS A 5 7.08 -4.19 -4.69
CA CYS A 5 6.90 -4.96 -3.47
C CYS A 5 8.06 -4.70 -2.49
N VAL A 6 7.77 -4.31 -1.25
CA VAL A 6 8.79 -4.07 -0.22
C VAL A 6 9.60 -5.32 0.13
N TYR A 7 9.04 -6.52 -0.08
CA TYR A 7 9.69 -7.79 0.22
C TYR A 7 10.55 -8.31 -0.93
N CYS A 8 9.96 -8.56 -2.10
CA CYS A 8 10.66 -9.21 -3.20
C CYS A 8 11.14 -8.23 -4.29
N ARG A 9 10.86 -6.93 -4.14
CA ARG A 9 11.26 -5.86 -5.08
C ARG A 9 10.71 -6.01 -6.50
N GLN A 10 9.82 -6.96 -6.76
CA GLN A 10 9.12 -7.10 -8.04
C GLN A 10 8.08 -5.99 -8.21
N ASP A 11 7.84 -5.67 -9.47
CA ASP A 11 6.86 -4.65 -9.86
C ASP A 11 5.44 -5.15 -9.62
N ILE A 12 4.63 -4.29 -9.02
CA ILE A 12 3.20 -4.48 -8.80
C ILE A 12 2.47 -3.79 -9.96
N GLN A 13 1.69 -4.57 -10.69
CA GLN A 13 1.09 -4.13 -11.96
C GLN A 13 -0.27 -3.43 -11.79
N ASP A 14 -0.95 -3.63 -10.66
CA ASP A 14 -2.23 -3.00 -10.36
C ASP A 14 -2.11 -1.74 -9.50
N LYS A 15 -3.23 -1.04 -9.35
CA LYS A 15 -3.35 0.22 -8.61
C LYS A 15 -3.79 0.00 -7.15
N ARG A 16 -3.18 -0.93 -6.42
CA ARG A 16 -3.42 -1.11 -4.98
C ARG A 16 -2.77 0.00 -4.13
N ALA A 17 -3.30 0.24 -2.93
CA ALA A 17 -2.79 1.23 -1.98
C ALA A 17 -1.43 0.83 -1.37
N ILE A 18 -1.19 -0.47 -1.15
CA ILE A 18 0.00 -0.99 -0.47
C ILE A 18 1.12 -1.43 -1.41
N ASP A 19 2.37 -1.36 -0.92
CA ASP A 19 3.56 -1.80 -1.67
C ASP A 19 3.90 -3.28 -1.40
N VAL A 20 2.91 -4.18 -1.51
CA VAL A 20 3.11 -5.63 -1.31
C VAL A 20 2.44 -6.44 -2.43
N CYS A 21 3.20 -7.32 -3.09
CA CYS A 21 2.66 -8.23 -4.11
C CYS A 21 1.92 -9.43 -3.49
N ASP A 22 1.07 -10.08 -4.29
CA ASP A 22 0.23 -11.19 -3.83
C ASP A 22 1.04 -12.35 -3.27
N LYS A 23 2.13 -12.75 -3.95
CA LYS A 23 2.98 -13.84 -3.50
C LYS A 23 3.52 -13.61 -2.08
N CYS A 24 4.04 -12.42 -1.82
CA CYS A 24 4.59 -12.07 -0.50
C CYS A 24 3.49 -11.88 0.53
N GLY A 25 2.40 -11.19 0.17
CA GLY A 25 1.27 -10.96 1.06
C GLY A 25 0.61 -12.26 1.52
N PHE A 26 0.40 -13.20 0.60
CA PHE A 26 -0.10 -14.54 0.92
C PHE A 26 0.89 -15.33 1.79
N GLY A 27 2.19 -15.17 1.56
CA GLY A 27 3.23 -15.84 2.37
C GLY A 27 3.30 -15.34 3.81
N VAL A 28 3.07 -14.05 4.05
CA VAL A 28 3.15 -13.44 5.40
C VAL A 28 1.83 -13.59 6.17
N TRP A 29 0.70 -13.33 5.52
CA TRP A 29 -0.60 -13.22 6.19
C TRP A 29 -1.62 -14.30 5.80
N GLY A 30 -1.32 -15.11 4.77
CA GLY A 30 -2.29 -16.02 4.19
C GLY A 30 -3.30 -15.31 3.29
N GLN A 31 -3.95 -16.09 2.42
CA GLN A 31 -4.76 -15.53 1.33
C GLN A 31 -5.97 -14.72 1.82
N LYS A 32 -6.70 -15.22 2.83
CA LYS A 32 -7.90 -14.56 3.35
C LYS A 32 -7.56 -13.21 3.99
N MET A 33 -6.58 -13.20 4.87
CA MET A 33 -6.20 -11.99 5.60
C MET A 33 -5.58 -10.95 4.67
N PHE A 34 -4.73 -11.37 3.73
CA PHE A 34 -4.15 -10.43 2.77
C PHE A 34 -5.21 -9.77 1.88
N LYS A 35 -6.23 -10.52 1.44
CA LYS A 35 -7.36 -9.94 0.69
C LYS A 35 -8.13 -8.92 1.53
N THR A 36 -8.36 -9.18 2.81
CA THR A 36 -8.99 -8.22 3.73
C THR A 36 -8.14 -6.95 3.90
N ILE A 37 -6.82 -7.10 4.04
CA ILE A 37 -5.88 -5.97 4.14
C ILE A 37 -5.92 -5.11 2.87
N LEU A 38 -5.83 -5.74 1.69
CA LEU A 38 -5.92 -5.06 0.39
C LEU A 38 -7.19 -4.22 0.30
N GLN A 39 -8.35 -4.86 0.51
CA GLN A 39 -9.64 -4.16 0.44
C GLN A 39 -9.74 -3.02 1.46
N GLY A 40 -9.29 -3.24 2.69
CA GLY A 40 -9.34 -2.21 3.74
C GLY A 40 -8.48 -0.99 3.40
N MET A 41 -7.28 -1.22 2.88
CA MET A 41 -6.34 -0.16 2.50
C MET A 41 -6.77 0.57 1.23
N ASP A 42 -7.30 -0.14 0.23
CA ASP A 42 -7.83 0.49 -0.98
C ASP A 42 -9.04 1.38 -0.64
N ASN A 43 -9.96 0.89 0.19
CA ASN A 43 -11.08 1.71 0.66
C ASN A 43 -10.63 2.94 1.46
N ALA A 44 -9.59 2.81 2.30
CA ALA A 44 -9.02 3.94 3.04
C ALA A 44 -8.35 4.97 2.10
N ASN A 45 -7.67 4.49 1.06
CA ASN A 45 -7.06 5.33 0.04
C ASN A 45 -8.12 6.12 -0.73
N GLU A 46 -9.23 5.46 -1.11
CA GLU A 46 -10.35 6.11 -1.80
C GLU A 46 -11.02 7.19 -0.95
N ARG A 47 -11.07 7.02 0.38
CA ARG A 47 -11.60 8.03 1.30
C ARG A 47 -10.62 9.17 1.62
N GLY A 48 -9.34 9.04 1.24
CA GLY A 48 -8.30 9.99 1.61
C GLY A 48 -7.82 9.83 3.06
N ASP A 49 -8.11 8.70 3.72
CA ASP A 49 -7.69 8.43 5.11
C ASP A 49 -6.21 8.06 5.20
N LEU A 50 -5.58 7.73 4.07
CA LEU A 50 -4.14 7.45 4.02
C LEU A 50 -3.38 8.78 3.96
N CYS A 51 -2.81 9.18 5.11
CA CYS A 51 -1.87 10.28 5.18
C CYS A 51 -0.56 9.89 4.47
N LEU A 52 -0.48 10.19 3.17
CA LEU A 52 0.69 9.87 2.33
C LEU A 52 1.87 10.82 2.58
N ASN A 53 1.62 11.99 3.18
CA ASN A 53 2.61 13.03 3.42
C ASN A 53 2.51 13.52 4.87
N HIS A 54 3.58 13.37 5.66
CA HIS A 54 3.86 14.35 6.69
C HIS A 54 4.38 15.58 5.93
N GLU A 55 3.50 16.52 5.58
CA GLU A 55 3.96 17.84 5.17
C GLU A 55 4.66 18.44 6.39
N ILE A 56 5.99 18.46 6.38
CA ILE A 56 6.73 19.32 7.30
C ILE A 56 6.28 20.74 6.93
N PRO A 57 5.61 21.49 7.82
CA PRO A 57 5.17 22.82 7.48
C PRO A 57 6.41 23.66 7.10
N GLU A 58 6.45 24.16 5.87
CA GLU A 58 7.48 25.10 5.44
C GLU A 58 7.43 26.32 6.36
N ASN A 59 8.52 26.52 7.11
CA ASN A 59 8.70 27.68 7.97
C ASN A 59 8.72 28.94 7.09
N LYS A 60 7.58 29.65 7.04
CA LYS A 60 7.50 30.97 6.42
C LYS A 60 8.16 31.97 7.36
N ASN A 61 9.40 32.30 7.02
CA ASN A 61 10.21 33.35 7.64
C ASN A 61 9.58 34.74 7.42
#